data_AF-A0A521JR75-F1
#
_entry.id   AF-A0A521JR75-F1
#
_cell.length_a   1.000
_cell.length_b   1.000
_cell.length_c   1.000
_cell.angle_alpha   90.00
_cell.angle_beta   90.00
_cell.angle_gamma   90.00
#
_symmetry.space_group_name_H-M   'P 1'
#
loop_
_entity.id
_entity.type
_entity.pdbx_description
1 polymer ?
#
loop_
_entity_poly.entity_id
_entity_poly.type
_entity_poly.pdbx_seq_one_letter_code
_entity_poly.pdbx_strand_id
1 'polypeptide(L)'
;MKKGFKTILTVLFAAVFFMSFIPARAEAAPDNTAYLAYADSAWNYQYWGDPVENGVVGTDAEITGPGQYTVSVDFTGTADGKATAGLEFAAVIIAKGSESFPGYFIQYDSIVLNGEAIEFAKNYTSSDDGVELRSNIYNHWVGSLPDDARRPDGDLTDATPTIVDPELFTEVETLSVTFTVLDADGNAGASSTPKTGVASMALVYGLGALITGAYVFKKKEK
;
A
#
# COMPACT_ATOMS: atom_id res chain seq x y z
N MET A 1 45.61 53.06 27.82
CA MET A 1 45.16 52.53 29.14
C MET A 1 43.66 52.31 29.10
N LYS A 2 43.19 51.29 29.85
CA LYS A 2 41.83 50.69 29.95
C LYS A 2 41.66 49.49 28.99
N LYS A 3 42.08 48.28 29.39
CA LYS A 3 41.33 47.26 30.18
C LYS A 3 40.12 46.79 29.37
N GLY A 4 40.03 45.58 28.80
CA GLY A 4 40.44 44.25 29.29
C GLY A 4 39.17 43.41 29.49
N PHE A 5 39.25 42.11 29.22
CA PHE A 5 38.29 41.04 29.62
C PHE A 5 37.03 40.82 28.74
N LYS A 6 37.05 39.83 27.85
CA LYS A 6 36.56 38.44 28.09
C LYS A 6 36.50 37.65 26.78
N THR A 7 37.30 36.59 26.73
CA THR A 7 37.18 35.45 25.84
C THR A 7 35.78 34.84 25.97
N ILE A 8 35.04 34.74 24.87
CA ILE A 8 33.92 33.79 24.74
C ILE A 8 34.28 32.85 23.60
N LEU A 9 34.87 31.73 24.03
CA LEU A 9 34.89 30.48 23.31
C LEU A 9 33.45 29.96 23.30
N THR A 10 32.79 29.91 22.15
CA THR A 10 31.61 29.07 21.98
C THR A 10 31.78 28.34 20.66
N VAL A 11 32.18 27.08 20.83
CA VAL A 11 32.19 26.04 19.83
C VAL A 11 30.75 25.84 19.34
N LEU A 12 30.46 26.22 18.10
CA LEU A 12 29.28 25.72 17.39
C LEU A 12 29.77 24.64 16.44
N PHE A 13 29.67 23.41 16.95
CA PHE A 13 29.82 22.18 16.18
C PHE A 13 28.78 22.17 15.04
N ALA A 14 29.27 21.86 13.83
CA ALA A 14 28.58 21.15 12.76
C ALA A 14 27.12 21.56 12.45
N ALA A 15 26.96 22.56 11.58
CA ALA A 15 25.76 22.70 10.75
C ALA A 15 26.20 22.70 9.28
N VAL A 16 26.77 21.57 8.85
CA VAL A 16 27.05 21.29 7.43
C VAL A 16 26.61 19.87 7.17
N PHE A 17 25.77 19.72 6.14
CA PHE A 17 25.32 18.47 5.53
C PHE A 17 24.28 17.64 6.30
N PHE A 18 23.01 17.91 6.02
CA PHE A 18 22.10 16.95 5.37
C PHE A 18 20.94 17.75 4.76
N MET A 19 21.22 18.48 3.69
CA MET A 19 20.19 18.76 2.69
C MET A 19 20.10 17.49 1.84
N SER A 20 19.61 16.43 2.47
CA SER A 20 19.25 15.19 1.82
C SER A 20 18.29 15.57 0.70
N PHE A 21 18.59 15.12 -0.50
CA PHE A 21 17.67 15.13 -1.63
C PHE A 21 16.29 14.75 -1.11
N ILE A 22 15.38 15.72 -1.02
CA ILE A 22 13.96 15.40 -0.96
C ILE A 22 13.70 14.88 -2.38
N PRO A 23 13.52 13.56 -2.60
CA PRO A 23 13.05 13.11 -3.89
C PRO A 23 11.78 13.91 -4.18
N ALA A 24 11.64 14.38 -5.43
CA ALA A 24 10.41 15.03 -5.86
C ALA A 24 9.24 14.24 -5.31
N ARG A 25 8.42 14.89 -4.47
CA ARG A 25 7.24 14.29 -3.83
C ARG A 25 6.54 13.47 -4.92
N ALA A 26 6.47 12.17 -4.70
CA ALA A 26 5.78 11.25 -5.58
C ALA A 26 4.38 11.83 -5.87
N GLU A 27 4.01 11.85 -7.15
CA GLU A 27 2.68 12.28 -7.55
C GLU A 27 1.70 11.25 -7.02
N ALA A 28 0.90 11.63 -6.04
CA ALA A 28 0.02 10.71 -5.32
C ALA A 28 -0.88 9.91 -6.27
N ALA A 29 -1.13 8.65 -5.91
CA ALA A 29 -2.07 7.78 -6.61
C ALA A 29 -3.36 8.52 -6.98
N PRO A 30 -3.90 8.30 -8.21
CA PRO A 30 -5.11 8.99 -8.65
C PRO A 30 -6.26 8.77 -7.68
N ASP A 31 -7.14 9.77 -7.55
CA ASP A 31 -8.34 9.68 -6.71
C ASP A 31 -9.11 8.38 -6.96
N ASN A 32 -9.60 7.76 -5.88
CA ASN A 32 -10.34 6.49 -5.89
C ASN A 32 -9.52 5.26 -6.29
N THR A 33 -8.20 5.38 -6.43
CA THR A 33 -7.33 4.23 -6.66
C THR A 33 -7.09 3.49 -5.35
N ALA A 34 -7.45 2.21 -5.32
CA ALA A 34 -7.05 1.29 -4.29
C ALA A 34 -5.71 0.64 -4.62
N TYR A 35 -4.81 0.61 -3.64
CA TYR A 35 -3.49 0.00 -3.76
C TYR A 35 -3.13 -0.73 -2.46
N LEU A 36 -2.20 -1.68 -2.57
CA LEU A 36 -1.64 -2.40 -1.44
C LEU A 36 -0.36 -1.72 -0.99
N ALA A 37 -0.47 -0.81 -0.01
CA ALA A 37 0.70 -0.21 0.60
C ALA A 37 1.53 -1.28 1.32
N TYR A 38 2.84 -1.25 1.13
CA TYR A 38 3.78 -2.21 1.69
C TYR A 38 5.13 -1.54 2.00
N ALA A 39 5.75 -1.91 3.11
CA ALA A 39 7.15 -1.64 3.39
C ALA A 39 7.79 -2.84 4.11
N ASP A 40 8.98 -3.23 3.66
CA ASP A 40 9.83 -4.16 4.41
C ASP A 40 10.57 -3.47 5.57
N SER A 41 11.03 -4.21 6.58
CA SER A 41 11.68 -3.62 7.77
C SER A 41 13.02 -2.96 7.51
N ALA A 42 13.63 -3.23 6.34
CA ALA A 42 14.82 -2.52 5.90
C ALA A 42 14.49 -1.22 5.15
N TRP A 43 13.22 -0.98 4.80
CA TRP A 43 12.78 0.11 3.92
C TRP A 43 13.47 0.10 2.54
N ASN A 44 13.92 -1.07 2.10
CA ASN A 44 14.56 -1.27 0.79
C ASN A 44 13.50 -1.45 -0.29
N TYR A 45 12.44 -2.21 0.03
CA TYR A 45 11.33 -2.48 -0.86
C TYR A 45 10.04 -1.96 -0.25
N GLN A 46 9.46 -0.98 -0.93
CA GLN A 46 8.25 -0.31 -0.53
C GLN A 46 7.40 0.06 -1.73
N TYR A 47 6.09 0.11 -1.51
CA TYR A 47 5.12 0.54 -2.49
C TYR A 47 4.02 1.34 -1.80
N TRP A 48 3.66 2.49 -2.36
CA TRP A 48 2.72 3.44 -1.76
C TRP A 48 1.66 3.93 -2.76
N GLY A 49 1.39 3.15 -3.81
CA GLY A 49 0.43 3.50 -4.87
C GLY A 49 1.05 4.17 -6.10
N ASP A 50 2.35 4.47 -6.04
CA ASP A 50 3.08 5.11 -7.12
C ASP A 50 4.15 4.17 -7.69
N PRO A 51 4.39 4.19 -9.01
CA PRO A 51 5.45 3.38 -9.60
C PRO A 51 6.83 3.69 -9.01
N VAL A 52 7.64 2.64 -8.81
CA VAL A 52 8.99 2.74 -8.26
C VAL A 52 10.03 2.10 -9.19
N GLU A 53 11.24 2.67 -9.24
CA GLU A 53 12.30 2.25 -10.17
C GLU A 53 13.26 1.19 -9.58
N ASN A 54 12.81 0.40 -8.60
CA ASN A 54 13.60 -0.66 -7.95
C ASN A 54 13.07 -2.08 -8.23
N GLY A 55 12.14 -2.21 -9.20
CA GLY A 55 11.59 -3.50 -9.63
C GLY A 55 10.37 -3.98 -8.85
N VAL A 56 9.91 -3.23 -7.84
CA VAL A 56 8.62 -3.48 -7.19
C VAL A 56 7.49 -3.00 -8.11
N VAL A 57 6.48 -3.85 -8.33
CA VAL A 57 5.33 -3.55 -9.17
C VAL A 57 4.04 -3.69 -8.38
N GLY A 58 3.29 -2.60 -8.25
CA GLY A 58 1.92 -2.64 -7.73
C GLY A 58 0.90 -2.96 -8.83
N THR A 59 -0.20 -3.61 -8.45
CA THR A 59 -1.41 -3.73 -9.27
C THR A 59 -2.55 -3.07 -8.50
N ASP A 60 -3.02 -1.94 -9.04
CA ASP A 60 -3.92 -1.03 -8.35
C ASP A 60 -5.28 -0.97 -9.05
N ALA A 61 -6.35 -0.88 -8.27
CA ALA A 61 -7.73 -0.95 -8.76
C ALA A 61 -8.46 0.38 -8.60
N GLU A 62 -9.08 0.88 -9.67
CA GLU A 62 -9.99 2.01 -9.60
C GLU A 62 -11.30 1.59 -8.90
N ILE A 63 -11.63 2.25 -7.80
CA ILE A 63 -12.86 2.03 -7.06
C ILE A 63 -13.98 2.84 -7.70
N THR A 64 -14.97 2.15 -8.25
CA THR A 64 -16.14 2.77 -8.91
C THR A 64 -17.40 2.72 -8.06
N GLY A 65 -17.31 2.24 -6.82
CA GLY A 65 -18.43 1.98 -5.91
C GLY A 65 -18.32 0.62 -5.22
N PRO A 66 -19.40 0.15 -4.55
CA PRO A 66 -19.40 -1.12 -3.85
C PRO A 66 -19.10 -2.31 -4.77
N GLY A 67 -18.44 -3.32 -4.22
CA GLY A 67 -18.06 -4.53 -4.93
C GLY A 67 -16.74 -5.11 -4.46
N GLN A 68 -16.35 -6.23 -5.08
CA GLN A 68 -15.10 -6.91 -4.77
C GLN A 68 -13.97 -6.44 -5.70
N TYR A 69 -12.79 -6.25 -5.13
CA TYR A 69 -11.59 -5.76 -5.79
C TYR A 69 -10.38 -6.57 -5.36
N THR A 70 -9.35 -6.62 -6.20
CA THR A 70 -8.08 -7.26 -5.87
C THR A 70 -6.92 -6.31 -6.21
N VAL A 71 -6.04 -6.12 -5.24
CA VAL A 71 -4.78 -5.36 -5.37
C VAL A 71 -3.60 -6.26 -5.03
N SER A 72 -2.41 -5.94 -5.52
CA SER A 72 -1.20 -6.72 -5.20
C SER A 72 0.08 -5.90 -5.30
N VAL A 73 1.14 -6.42 -4.67
CA VAL A 73 2.53 -6.01 -4.90
C VAL A 73 3.35 -7.23 -5.31
N ASP A 74 4.24 -7.03 -6.28
CA ASP A 74 5.13 -8.04 -6.85
C ASP A 74 6.58 -7.55 -6.74
N PHE A 75 7.41 -8.35 -6.07
CA PHE A 75 8.83 -8.10 -5.82
C PHE A 75 9.75 -8.94 -6.72
N THR A 76 9.22 -9.79 -7.59
CA THR A 76 10.00 -10.69 -8.46
C THR A 76 10.89 -9.95 -9.45
N GLY A 77 10.55 -8.69 -9.76
CA GLY A 77 11.35 -7.79 -10.59
C GLY A 77 12.46 -7.05 -9.85
N THR A 78 12.55 -7.16 -8.52
CA THR A 78 13.60 -6.49 -7.72
C THR A 78 14.97 -7.14 -7.90
N ALA A 79 16.02 -6.47 -7.44
CA ALA A 79 17.39 -7.02 -7.50
C ALA A 79 17.53 -8.35 -6.74
N ASP A 80 16.76 -8.53 -5.67
CA ASP A 80 16.76 -9.75 -4.85
C ASP A 80 15.66 -10.74 -5.27
N GLY A 81 14.76 -10.36 -6.18
CA GLY A 81 13.61 -11.14 -6.62
C GLY A 81 12.52 -11.34 -5.55
N LYS A 82 12.67 -10.73 -4.37
CA LYS A 82 11.78 -10.81 -3.22
C LYS A 82 12.16 -9.77 -2.16
N ALA A 83 11.21 -9.36 -1.35
CA ALA A 83 11.50 -8.64 -0.11
C ALA A 83 11.93 -9.66 0.98
N THR A 84 13.04 -9.39 1.67
CA THR A 84 13.67 -10.34 2.61
C THR A 84 13.86 -9.80 4.02
N ALA A 85 13.50 -8.55 4.27
CA ALA A 85 13.77 -7.89 5.54
C ALA A 85 12.67 -8.07 6.60
N GLY A 86 11.62 -8.85 6.33
CA GLY A 86 10.41 -8.88 7.16
C GLY A 86 9.45 -7.75 6.83
N LEU A 87 8.31 -7.72 7.53
CA LEU A 87 7.22 -6.77 7.29
C LEU A 87 7.28 -5.60 8.29
N GLU A 88 7.34 -4.38 7.75
CA GLU A 88 7.25 -3.16 8.55
C GLU A 88 5.84 -2.57 8.54
N PHE A 89 5.19 -2.60 7.37
CA PHE A 89 3.86 -2.07 7.17
C PHE A 89 3.17 -2.75 6.00
N ALA A 90 1.88 -3.04 6.16
CA ALA A 90 1.00 -3.35 5.02
C ALA A 90 -0.44 -2.89 5.27
N ALA A 91 -1.08 -2.35 4.24
CA ALA A 91 -2.47 -1.91 4.29
C ALA A 91 -3.08 -1.80 2.89
N VAL A 92 -4.39 -2.02 2.77
CA VAL A 92 -5.13 -1.54 1.60
C VAL A 92 -5.50 -0.08 1.85
N ILE A 93 -5.14 0.79 0.92
CA ILE A 93 -5.46 2.22 0.96
C ILE A 93 -6.22 2.59 -0.32
N ILE A 94 -7.28 3.40 -0.18
CA ILE A 94 -8.01 4.02 -1.28
C ILE A 94 -7.71 5.53 -1.25
N ALA A 95 -7.00 6.02 -2.26
CA ALA A 95 -6.64 7.43 -2.39
C ALA A 95 -7.89 8.32 -2.41
N LYS A 96 -7.93 9.32 -1.51
CA LYS A 96 -9.10 10.18 -1.25
C LYS A 96 -10.41 9.43 -0.96
N GLY A 97 -10.33 8.18 -0.51
CA GLY A 97 -11.48 7.33 -0.32
C GLY A 97 -12.48 7.87 0.71
N SER A 98 -12.04 8.62 1.73
CA SER A 98 -12.96 9.21 2.73
C SER A 98 -13.76 10.38 2.15
N GLU A 99 -13.22 11.10 1.17
CA GLU A 99 -13.94 12.18 0.47
C GLU A 99 -14.93 11.62 -0.55
N SER A 100 -14.51 10.66 -1.36
CA SER A 100 -15.33 10.09 -2.44
C SER A 100 -16.35 9.05 -1.97
N PHE A 101 -16.03 8.32 -0.91
CA PHE A 101 -16.82 7.21 -0.37
C PHE A 101 -17.09 7.39 1.13
N PRO A 102 -17.74 8.49 1.54
CA PRO A 102 -17.96 8.79 2.96
C PRO A 102 -18.78 7.68 3.61
N GLY A 103 -18.28 7.15 4.74
CA GLY A 103 -18.93 6.10 5.52
C GLY A 103 -18.74 4.68 4.98
N TYR A 104 -18.08 4.49 3.83
CA TYR A 104 -17.86 3.17 3.25
C TYR A 104 -16.90 2.33 4.11
N PHE A 105 -16.91 1.02 3.87
CA PHE A 105 -16.07 0.05 4.56
C PHE A 105 -15.19 -0.74 3.59
N ILE A 106 -14.01 -1.12 4.05
CA ILE A 106 -13.13 -2.11 3.44
C ILE A 106 -13.22 -3.38 4.29
N GLN A 107 -13.64 -4.48 3.67
CA GLN A 107 -13.68 -5.80 4.29
C GLN A 107 -12.75 -6.74 3.53
N TYR A 108 -11.82 -7.39 4.23
CA TYR A 108 -10.94 -8.37 3.60
C TYR A 108 -11.63 -9.71 3.42
N ASP A 109 -11.47 -10.27 2.21
CA ASP A 109 -12.02 -11.57 1.84
C ASP A 109 -10.92 -12.63 1.79
N SER A 110 -9.72 -12.28 1.29
CA SER A 110 -8.56 -13.17 1.28
C SER A 110 -7.25 -12.41 1.19
N ILE A 111 -6.21 -12.92 1.86
CA ILE A 111 -4.82 -12.48 1.67
C ILE A 111 -4.03 -13.68 1.11
N VAL A 112 -3.32 -13.46 0.01
CA VAL A 112 -2.50 -14.48 -0.67
C VAL A 112 -1.06 -14.03 -0.68
N LEU A 113 -0.20 -14.78 0.00
CA LEU A 113 1.24 -14.56 0.09
C LEU A 113 1.95 -15.64 -0.73
N ASN A 114 2.76 -15.24 -1.70
CA ASN A 114 3.51 -16.15 -2.58
C ASN A 114 2.65 -17.24 -3.24
N GLY A 115 1.40 -16.89 -3.59
CA GLY A 115 0.43 -17.82 -4.18
C GLY A 115 -0.34 -18.71 -3.18
N GLU A 116 -0.06 -18.60 -1.88
CA GLU A 116 -0.75 -19.36 -0.83
C GLU A 116 -1.66 -18.44 0.01
N ALA A 117 -2.90 -18.86 0.24
CA ALA A 117 -3.81 -18.12 1.11
C ALA A 117 -3.35 -18.25 2.57
N ILE A 118 -3.31 -17.14 3.30
CA ILE A 118 -2.96 -17.09 4.72
C ILE A 118 -4.17 -16.73 5.57
N GLU A 119 -4.17 -17.22 6.81
CA GLU A 119 -5.16 -16.84 7.82
C GLU A 119 -4.90 -15.41 8.30
N PHE A 120 -5.98 -14.69 8.63
CA PHE A 120 -5.90 -13.35 9.19
C PHE A 120 -7.04 -13.07 10.18
N ALA A 121 -6.78 -12.24 11.18
CA ALA A 121 -7.74 -11.76 12.15
C ALA A 121 -8.68 -10.70 11.56
N LYS A 122 -9.67 -10.27 12.36
CA LYS A 122 -10.69 -9.32 11.93
C LYS A 122 -10.06 -7.95 11.58
N ASN A 123 -10.25 -7.49 10.34
CA ASN A 123 -9.81 -6.16 9.88
C ASN A 123 -10.78 -5.05 10.30
N TYR A 124 -10.41 -3.78 10.13
CA TYR A 124 -11.29 -2.61 10.32
C TYR A 124 -11.02 -1.54 9.27
N THR A 125 -11.96 -0.61 9.10
CA THR A 125 -11.80 0.56 8.24
C THR A 125 -11.54 1.80 9.09
N SER A 126 -10.59 2.65 8.67
CA SER A 126 -10.29 3.95 9.27
C SER A 126 -9.70 4.91 8.25
N SER A 127 -9.31 6.10 8.71
CA SER A 127 -8.54 7.11 7.98
C SER A 127 -7.58 7.81 8.95
N ASP A 128 -6.29 7.88 8.65
CA ASP A 128 -5.33 8.59 9.52
C ASP A 128 -5.38 10.10 9.31
N ASP A 129 -5.57 10.54 8.06
CA ASP A 129 -5.54 11.95 7.69
C ASP A 129 -6.93 12.54 7.40
N GLY A 130 -7.98 11.72 7.45
CA GLY A 130 -9.35 12.08 7.09
C GLY A 130 -9.62 12.14 5.59
N VAL A 131 -8.62 11.84 4.75
CA VAL A 131 -8.66 11.91 3.29
C VAL A 131 -8.67 10.50 2.70
N GLU A 132 -7.73 9.63 3.07
CA GLU A 132 -7.73 8.25 2.57
C GLU A 132 -8.81 7.38 3.23
N LEU A 133 -9.17 6.27 2.58
CA LEU A 133 -9.84 5.17 3.26
C LEU A 133 -8.83 4.02 3.41
N ARG A 134 -8.69 3.45 4.61
CA ARG A 134 -7.65 2.46 4.88
C ARG A 134 -8.17 1.29 5.69
N SER A 135 -7.57 0.13 5.44
CA SER A 135 -7.61 -1.02 6.34
C SER A 135 -6.20 -1.57 6.54
N ASN A 136 -5.78 -1.76 7.79
CA ASN A 136 -4.44 -2.26 8.08
C ASN A 136 -4.38 -3.80 7.95
N ILE A 137 -3.27 -4.30 7.42
CA ILE A 137 -2.87 -5.71 7.47
C ILE A 137 -1.85 -5.90 8.60
N TYR A 138 -0.86 -5.02 8.63
CA TYR A 138 0.17 -4.96 9.65
C TYR A 138 0.58 -3.51 9.91
N ASN A 139 0.37 -3.04 11.14
CA ASN A 139 0.85 -1.74 11.60
C ASN A 139 1.17 -1.82 13.10
N HIS A 140 2.43 -2.10 13.42
CA HIS A 140 2.89 -2.29 14.79
C HIS A 140 3.05 -0.98 15.59
N TRP A 141 3.03 0.17 14.91
CA TRP A 141 3.11 1.47 15.57
C TRP A 141 1.80 1.88 16.25
N VAL A 142 0.70 1.22 15.89
CA VAL A 142 -0.63 1.48 16.44
C VAL A 142 -0.94 0.44 17.51
N GLY A 143 -0.92 0.86 18.78
CA GLY A 143 -1.18 -0.01 19.92
C GLY A 143 -2.67 -0.24 20.24
N SER A 144 -3.57 0.55 19.64
CA SER A 144 -5.02 0.48 19.84
C SER A 144 -5.74 0.98 18.59
N LEU A 145 -6.97 0.52 18.36
CA LEU A 145 -7.79 1.01 17.24
C LEU A 145 -7.93 2.54 17.30
N PRO A 146 -7.86 3.24 16.16
CA PRO A 146 -8.14 4.68 16.09
C PRO A 146 -9.60 4.98 16.40
N ASP A 147 -9.89 6.23 16.80
CA ASP A 147 -11.24 6.65 17.22
C ASP A 147 -12.31 6.50 16.11
N ASP A 148 -11.89 6.57 14.84
CA ASP A 148 -12.76 6.43 13.67
C ASP A 148 -12.82 4.99 13.11
N ALA A 149 -12.18 4.03 13.80
CA ALA A 149 -12.22 2.63 13.43
C ALA A 149 -13.67 2.14 13.37
N ARG A 150 -14.03 1.50 12.25
CA ARG A 150 -15.40 1.03 12.03
C ARG A 150 -15.44 -0.25 11.20
N ARG A 151 -16.57 -0.95 11.36
CA ARG A 151 -16.96 -2.12 10.57
C ARG A 151 -18.44 -2.05 10.20
N PRO A 152 -18.88 -2.78 9.17
CA PRO A 152 -20.28 -2.80 8.73
C PRO A 152 -21.25 -3.29 9.82
N ASP A 153 -20.83 -4.23 10.64
CA ASP A 153 -21.59 -4.80 11.76
C ASP A 153 -21.50 -3.98 13.05
N GLY A 154 -20.67 -2.93 13.06
CA GLY A 154 -20.35 -2.14 14.25
C GLY A 154 -19.53 -2.90 15.32
N ASP A 155 -19.14 -4.16 15.08
CA ASP A 155 -18.44 -4.97 16.06
C ASP A 155 -16.92 -4.92 15.86
N LEU A 156 -16.26 -4.13 16.71
CA LEU A 156 -14.80 -4.02 16.75
C LEU A 156 -14.14 -5.05 17.68
N THR A 157 -14.89 -5.98 18.26
CA THR A 157 -14.31 -7.06 19.08
C THR A 157 -13.31 -7.84 18.23
N ASP A 158 -12.10 -8.03 18.76
CA ASP A 158 -10.97 -8.70 18.13
C ASP A 158 -10.42 -8.04 16.85
N ALA A 159 -10.91 -6.84 16.50
CA ALA A 159 -10.30 -6.06 15.43
C ALA A 159 -8.94 -5.52 15.90
N THR A 160 -7.94 -5.57 15.02
CA THR A 160 -6.55 -5.22 15.35
C THR A 160 -5.85 -4.56 14.16
N PRO A 161 -4.89 -3.64 14.39
CA PRO A 161 -4.03 -3.09 13.32
C PRO A 161 -3.04 -4.11 12.75
N THR A 162 -2.87 -5.24 13.43
CA THR A 162 -2.01 -6.35 13.02
C THR A 162 -2.83 -7.62 12.94
N ILE A 163 -3.30 -7.96 11.73
CA ILE A 163 -4.22 -9.08 11.50
C ILE A 163 -3.52 -10.35 10.99
N VAL A 164 -2.25 -10.29 10.64
CA VAL A 164 -1.45 -11.44 10.17
C VAL A 164 -0.31 -11.72 11.13
N ASP A 165 0.24 -12.93 11.05
CA ASP A 165 1.51 -13.25 11.67
C ASP A 165 2.67 -12.68 10.82
N PRO A 166 3.45 -11.71 11.32
CA PRO A 166 4.56 -11.12 10.57
C PRO A 166 5.69 -12.11 10.27
N GLU A 167 5.79 -13.23 11.01
CA GLU A 167 6.82 -14.24 10.75
C GLU A 167 6.65 -14.93 9.38
N LEU A 168 5.45 -14.86 8.79
CA LEU A 168 5.18 -15.35 7.44
C LEU A 168 5.87 -14.52 6.35
N PHE A 169 6.23 -13.26 6.64
CA PHE A 169 6.71 -12.28 5.66
C PHE A 169 8.25 -12.20 5.59
N THR A 170 8.94 -13.29 5.92
CA THR A 170 10.41 -13.37 5.86
C THR A 170 10.94 -13.33 4.42
N GLU A 171 10.20 -13.89 3.48
CA GLU A 171 10.50 -13.84 2.04
C GLU A 171 9.22 -13.61 1.25
N VAL A 172 9.08 -12.44 0.64
CA VAL A 172 7.87 -12.04 -0.09
C VAL A 172 8.20 -11.82 -1.56
N GLU A 173 7.77 -12.74 -2.42
CA GLU A 173 7.79 -12.59 -3.88
C GLU A 173 6.55 -11.83 -4.33
N THR A 174 5.37 -12.21 -3.83
CA THR A 174 4.10 -11.57 -4.17
C THR A 174 3.17 -11.50 -2.96
N LEU A 175 2.41 -10.43 -2.86
CA LEU A 175 1.32 -10.30 -1.88
C LEU A 175 0.10 -9.74 -2.59
N SER A 176 -1.04 -10.42 -2.46
CA SER A 176 -2.31 -9.99 -3.02
C SER A 176 -3.42 -9.99 -1.97
N VAL A 177 -4.30 -9.01 -2.05
CA VAL A 177 -5.46 -8.88 -1.18
C VAL A 177 -6.70 -8.74 -2.03
N THR A 178 -7.65 -9.64 -1.81
CA THR A 178 -9.01 -9.49 -2.30
C THR A 178 -9.88 -8.96 -1.17
N PHE A 179 -10.59 -7.88 -1.46
CA PHE A 179 -11.41 -7.17 -0.48
C PHE A 179 -12.71 -6.70 -1.12
N THR A 180 -13.73 -6.58 -0.29
CA THR A 180 -15.01 -6.01 -0.66
C THR A 180 -15.12 -4.59 -0.11
N VAL A 181 -15.42 -3.65 -1.01
CA VAL A 181 -15.86 -2.31 -0.65
C VAL A 181 -17.37 -2.35 -0.44
N LEU A 182 -17.79 -1.95 0.75
CA LEU A 182 -19.20 -1.89 1.15
C LEU A 182 -19.62 -0.42 1.25
N ASP A 183 -20.86 -0.12 0.83
CA ASP A 183 -21.43 1.20 1.06
C ASP A 183 -21.66 1.49 2.56
N ALA A 184 -22.10 2.71 2.87
CA ALA A 184 -22.36 3.15 4.25
C ALA A 184 -23.43 2.34 4.98
N ASP A 185 -24.29 1.61 4.25
CA ASP A 185 -25.32 0.73 4.80
C ASP A 185 -24.83 -0.74 4.90
N GLY A 186 -23.57 -1.01 4.53
CA GLY A 186 -22.95 -2.33 4.59
C GLY A 186 -23.24 -3.24 3.39
N ASN A 187 -23.67 -2.70 2.24
CA ASN A 187 -23.97 -3.49 1.04
C ASN A 187 -22.80 -3.54 0.07
N ALA A 188 -22.54 -4.74 -0.49
CA ALA A 188 -21.49 -4.98 -1.48
C ALA A 188 -21.88 -4.66 -2.93
N GLY A 189 -23.09 -4.13 -3.16
CA GLY A 189 -23.65 -4.03 -4.51
C GLY A 189 -23.96 -5.39 -5.14
N ALA A 190 -24.19 -5.43 -6.45
CA ALA A 190 -24.44 -6.69 -7.16
C ALA A 190 -23.16 -7.54 -7.21
N SER A 191 -23.29 -8.82 -6.85
CA SER A 191 -22.19 -9.79 -6.89
C SER A 191 -21.57 -9.84 -8.30
N SER A 192 -20.27 -9.57 -8.38
CA SER A 192 -19.48 -9.69 -9.61
C SER A 192 -18.13 -10.32 -9.31
N THR A 193 -17.50 -10.89 -10.33
CA THR A 193 -16.07 -11.25 -10.31
C THR A 193 -15.24 -10.07 -9.77
N PRO A 194 -14.22 -10.32 -8.91
CA PRO A 194 -13.38 -9.25 -8.40
C PRO A 194 -12.82 -8.41 -9.54
N LYS A 195 -12.95 -7.09 -9.41
CA LYS A 195 -12.34 -6.14 -10.34
C LYS A 195 -10.85 -6.08 -10.00
N THR A 196 -10.03 -6.62 -10.88
CA THR A 196 -8.57 -6.59 -10.73
C THR A 196 -8.03 -5.29 -11.30
N GLY A 197 -7.00 -4.76 -10.65
CA GLY A 197 -6.30 -3.56 -11.04
C GLY A 197 -5.47 -3.65 -12.32
N VAL A 198 -4.89 -2.51 -12.70
CA VAL A 198 -3.84 -2.40 -13.73
C VAL A 198 -2.47 -2.28 -13.06
N ALA A 199 -1.42 -2.81 -13.69
CA ALA A 199 -0.07 -2.70 -13.16
C ALA A 199 0.38 -1.23 -13.20
N SER A 200 0.83 -0.71 -12.06
CA SER A 200 1.38 0.64 -11.91
C SER A 200 2.80 0.66 -12.47
N MET A 201 2.90 0.92 -13.77
CA MET A 201 4.17 0.96 -14.48
C MET A 201 4.81 2.35 -14.40
N ALA A 202 6.10 2.40 -14.07
CA ALA A 202 6.88 3.61 -14.24
C ALA A 202 6.94 3.89 -15.75
N LEU A 203 6.31 4.98 -16.18
CA LEU A 203 6.41 5.45 -17.55
C LEU A 203 7.84 5.94 -17.76
N VAL A 204 8.75 5.02 -18.12
CA VAL A 204 10.09 5.38 -18.57
C VAL A 204 9.91 6.15 -19.87
N TYR A 205 9.81 7.47 -19.76
CA TYR A 205 9.84 8.37 -20.91
C TYR A 205 11.23 8.33 -21.53
N GLY A 206 11.45 7.32 -22.38
CA GLY A 206 12.70 7.08 -23.08
C GLY A 206 12.49 6.09 -24.22
N LEU A 207 11.96 6.60 -25.35
CA LEU A 207 11.90 5.95 -26.66
C LEU A 207 11.46 4.47 -26.72
N GLY A 208 10.16 4.28 -26.95
CA GLY A 208 9.65 3.35 -27.97
C GLY A 208 9.66 1.86 -27.66
N ALA A 209 8.50 1.32 -27.31
CA ALA A 209 7.86 0.25 -28.09
C ALA A 209 6.48 -0.11 -27.50
N LEU A 210 5.46 0.11 -28.31
CA LEU A 210 4.17 -0.58 -28.27
C LEU A 210 4.40 -2.09 -28.28
N ILE A 211 3.99 -2.83 -27.24
CA ILE A 211 3.56 -4.22 -27.40
C ILE A 211 2.42 -4.50 -26.41
N THR A 212 1.19 -4.35 -26.88
CA THR A 212 0.05 -5.12 -26.36
C THR A 212 -0.79 -5.60 -27.54
N GLY A 213 -0.87 -6.92 -27.68
CA GLY A 213 -1.96 -7.58 -28.39
C GLY A 213 -1.69 -8.07 -29.80
N ALA A 214 -0.93 -9.16 -29.95
CA ALA A 214 -1.12 -10.07 -31.08
C ALA A 214 -1.37 -11.49 -30.56
N TYR A 215 -2.66 -11.81 -30.46
CA TYR A 215 -3.21 -13.13 -30.19
C TYR A 215 -2.68 -14.16 -31.21
N VAL A 216 -1.94 -15.16 -30.75
CA VAL A 216 -1.48 -16.27 -31.59
C VAL A 216 -2.64 -17.26 -31.78
N PHE A 217 -3.37 -17.15 -32.90
CA PHE A 217 -4.26 -18.22 -33.35
C PHE A 217 -3.47 -19.23 -34.18
N LYS A 218 -3.15 -20.37 -33.56
CA LYS A 218 -2.61 -21.56 -34.22
C LYS A 218 -3.72 -22.22 -35.04
N LYS A 219 -3.69 -22.09 -36.38
CA LYS A 219 -4.61 -22.82 -37.27
C LYS A 219 -3.95 -24.11 -37.77
N LYS A 220 -4.62 -25.23 -37.45
CA LYS A 220 -4.37 -26.63 -37.82
C LYS A 220 -3.91 -26.84 -39.27
N GLU A 221 -2.92 -27.71 -39.41
CA GLU A 221 -2.59 -28.42 -40.64
C GLU A 221 -3.77 -29.25 -41.17
N LYS A 222 -3.93 -29.25 -42.49
CA LYS A 222 -4.33 -30.39 -43.32
C LYS A 222 -3.64 -30.27 -44.66
#